data_AF-A0A428YY09-F1
#
_entry.id   AF-A0A428YY09-F1
#
_cell.length_a   1.000
_cell.length_b   1.000
_cell.length_c   1.000
_cell.angle_alpha   90.00
_cell.angle_beta   90.00
_cell.angle_gamma   90.00
#
_symmetry.space_group_name_H-M   'P 1'
#
loop_
_entity.id
_entity.type
_entity.pdbx_description
1 polymer ?
#
loop_
_entity_poly.entity_id
_entity_poly.type
_entity_poly.pdbx_seq_one_letter_code
_entity_poly.pdbx_strand_id
1 'polypeptide(L)'
;AYGPFIDLAALTMSEPLVPGAMVRFVRSLAVIQTVTAVPVVIPDVAGLTGDERSNIARVASLVGGRQLVGTWRPFKIAEVGGAGFDAAGRYELLVVEPLAVSLGSAQLLLGAQAARLLSVRIEQFEDGSAQLTPGENAIAHFKYLPEIPDGSAGGQMVYSRRIDDEQVDDQTTAG
;
A
#
# COMPACT_ATOMS: atom_id res chain seq x y z
N ALA A 1 -31.30 62.39 -1.33
CA ALA A 1 -31.80 61.33 -0.42
C ALA A 1 -30.93 60.11 -0.63
N TYR A 2 -30.11 59.76 0.37
CA TYR A 2 -29.28 58.56 0.34
C TYR A 2 -30.15 57.36 0.73
N GLY A 3 -30.13 56.29 -0.07
CA GLY A 3 -30.88 55.05 0.18
C GLY A 3 -30.33 54.29 1.39
N PRO A 4 -31.09 53.34 1.96
CA PRO A 4 -30.65 52.60 3.14
C PRO A 4 -29.41 51.76 2.80
N PHE A 5 -28.29 52.09 3.43
CA PHE A 5 -27.14 51.18 3.50
C PHE A 5 -27.58 50.02 4.40
N ILE A 6 -27.77 48.85 3.80
CA ILE A 6 -27.91 47.61 4.55
C ILE A 6 -26.51 47.26 5.05
N ASP A 7 -26.31 47.36 6.35
CA ASP A 7 -25.08 46.94 7.00
C ASP A 7 -24.92 45.43 6.85
N LEU A 8 -23.94 44.99 6.04
CA LEU A 8 -23.60 43.59 5.84
C LEU A 8 -22.81 43.00 7.04
N ALA A 9 -22.62 43.76 8.13
CA ALA A 9 -21.86 43.33 9.32
C ALA A 9 -22.45 42.18 10.13
N ALA A 10 -23.52 41.53 9.67
CA ALA A 10 -24.13 40.37 10.34
C ALA A 10 -24.02 39.06 9.54
N LEU A 11 -23.05 38.92 8.62
CA LEU A 11 -22.59 37.58 8.25
C LEU A 11 -21.61 37.07 9.32
N THR A 12 -22.10 36.84 10.55
CA THR A 12 -21.45 35.92 11.49
C THR A 12 -21.68 34.49 11.01
N MET A 13 -21.16 34.18 9.83
CA MET A 13 -20.96 32.82 9.36
C MET A 13 -19.45 32.57 9.41
N SER A 14 -18.88 32.62 10.62
CA SER A 14 -17.70 31.80 10.87
C SER A 14 -18.20 30.36 10.91
N GLU A 15 -18.45 29.77 9.74
CA GLU A 15 -18.45 28.32 9.65
C GLU A 15 -17.17 27.85 10.34
N PRO A 16 -17.24 26.92 11.30
CA PRO A 16 -16.03 26.43 11.92
C PRO A 16 -15.14 25.89 10.81
N LEU A 17 -13.93 26.46 10.69
CA LEU A 17 -12.93 25.99 9.73
C LEU A 17 -12.81 24.48 9.88
N VAL A 18 -13.21 23.74 8.84
CA VAL A 18 -13.07 22.29 8.83
C VAL A 18 -11.58 21.99 9.02
N PRO A 19 -11.19 21.22 10.05
CA PRO A 19 -9.79 20.94 10.31
C PRO A 19 -9.13 20.33 9.07
N GLY A 20 -7.93 20.78 8.70
CA GLY A 20 -7.24 20.30 7.49
C GLY A 20 -7.05 18.77 7.46
N ALA A 21 -6.96 18.13 8.62
CA ALA A 21 -6.94 16.67 8.74
C ALA A 21 -8.25 16.02 8.25
N MET A 22 -9.41 16.61 8.56
CA MET A 22 -10.71 16.14 8.08
C MET A 22 -10.84 16.31 6.57
N VAL A 23 -10.38 17.43 6.01
CA VAL A 23 -10.37 17.65 4.55
C VAL A 23 -9.53 16.58 3.84
N ARG A 24 -8.34 16.25 4.37
CA ARG A 24 -7.49 15.17 3.82
C ARG A 24 -8.15 13.80 3.95
N PHE A 25 -8.84 13.54 5.05
CA PHE A 25 -9.57 12.30 5.28
C PHE A 25 -10.71 12.12 4.27
N VAL A 26 -11.59 13.12 4.12
CA VAL A 26 -12.69 13.09 3.14
C VAL A 26 -12.16 12.95 1.72
N ARG A 27 -11.06 13.65 1.38
CA ARG A 27 -10.40 13.48 0.08
C ARG A 27 -9.91 12.05 -0.15
N SER A 28 -9.40 11.40 0.90
CA SER A 28 -8.96 9.99 0.81
C SER A 28 -10.14 9.06 0.51
N LEU A 29 -11.27 9.27 1.17
CA LEU A 29 -12.51 8.53 0.90
C LEU A 29 -13.01 8.77 -0.53
N ALA A 30 -12.98 10.01 -1.00
CA ALA A 30 -13.37 10.37 -2.36
C ALA A 30 -12.50 9.68 -3.43
N VAL A 31 -11.20 9.51 -3.17
CA VAL A 31 -10.31 8.74 -4.05
C VAL A 31 -10.69 7.26 -4.05
N ILE A 32 -10.97 6.66 -2.89
CA ILE A 32 -11.40 5.26 -2.79
C ILE A 32 -12.70 5.02 -3.56
N GLN A 33 -13.66 5.94 -3.51
CA GLN A 33 -14.93 5.85 -4.24
C GLN A 33 -14.74 5.68 -5.76
N THR A 34 -13.62 6.16 -6.34
CA THR A 34 -13.39 6.09 -7.80
C THR A 34 -13.20 4.67 -8.35
N VAL A 35 -12.88 3.71 -7.48
CA VAL A 35 -12.59 2.31 -7.87
C VAL A 35 -13.59 1.31 -7.30
N THR A 36 -14.69 1.77 -6.71
CA THR A 36 -15.75 0.90 -6.18
C THR A 36 -17.13 1.43 -6.52
N ALA A 37 -18.05 0.52 -6.84
CA ALA A 37 -19.46 0.83 -7.02
C ALA A 37 -20.22 0.90 -5.68
N VAL A 38 -19.64 0.37 -4.59
CA VAL A 38 -20.24 0.45 -3.26
C VAL A 38 -20.11 1.89 -2.76
N PRO A 39 -21.20 2.55 -2.35
CA PRO A 39 -21.13 3.91 -1.82
C PRO A 39 -20.25 3.99 -0.57
N VAL A 40 -19.21 4.82 -0.63
CA VAL A 40 -18.30 5.13 0.47
C VAL A 40 -18.92 6.23 1.31
N VAL A 41 -19.48 5.85 2.47
CA VAL A 41 -20.02 6.79 3.44
C VAL A 41 -18.90 7.29 4.36
N ILE A 42 -18.98 8.54 4.78
CA ILE A 42 -18.06 9.09 5.81
C ILE A 42 -18.35 8.36 7.12
N PRO A 43 -17.40 7.56 7.66
CA PRO A 43 -17.61 6.86 8.92
C PRO A 43 -17.56 7.85 10.09
N ASP A 44 -18.01 7.42 11.26
CA ASP A 44 -17.79 8.18 12.49
C ASP A 44 -16.29 8.27 12.78
N VAL A 45 -15.71 9.44 12.52
CA VAL A 45 -14.27 9.69 12.61
C VAL A 45 -13.78 9.63 14.06
N ALA A 46 -14.64 9.89 15.03
CA ALA A 46 -14.30 9.82 16.45
C ALA A 46 -14.07 8.36 16.90
N GLY A 47 -14.78 7.41 16.28
CA GLY A 47 -14.65 5.98 16.54
C GLY A 47 -13.44 5.33 15.87
N LEU A 48 -12.78 6.00 14.92
CA LEU A 48 -11.63 5.45 14.22
C LEU A 48 -10.34 5.54 15.06
N THR A 49 -9.56 4.47 15.03
CA THR A 49 -8.20 4.42 15.54
C THR A 49 -7.24 5.20 14.62
N GLY A 50 -6.04 5.51 15.13
CA GLY A 50 -4.98 6.12 14.34
C GLY A 50 -4.53 5.25 13.17
N ASP A 51 -4.50 3.93 13.38
CA ASP A 51 -4.07 2.95 12.38
C ASP A 51 -5.09 2.83 11.25
N GLU A 52 -6.39 2.82 11.55
CA GLU A 52 -7.44 2.82 10.53
C GLU A 52 -7.38 4.07 9.65
N ARG A 53 -7.22 5.26 10.26
CA ARG A 53 -7.07 6.51 9.50
C ARG A 53 -5.82 6.48 8.62
N SER A 54 -4.71 5.95 9.13
CA SER A 54 -3.46 5.83 8.38
C SER A 54 -3.59 4.83 7.24
N ASN A 55 -4.29 3.71 7.46
CA ASN A 55 -4.57 2.72 6.43
C ASN A 55 -5.45 3.30 5.31
N ILE A 56 -6.50 4.05 5.64
CA ILE A 56 -7.35 4.74 4.66
C ILE A 56 -6.52 5.71 3.80
N ALA A 57 -5.64 6.50 4.42
CA ALA A 57 -4.76 7.42 3.70
C ALA A 57 -3.75 6.68 2.79
N ARG A 58 -3.20 5.54 3.26
CA ARG A 58 -2.31 4.67 2.49
C ARG A 58 -3.03 4.09 1.28
N VAL A 59 -4.20 3.48 1.48
CA VAL A 59 -5.03 2.90 0.43
C VAL A 59 -5.40 3.96 -0.61
N ALA A 60 -5.89 5.12 -0.17
CA ALA A 60 -6.21 6.22 -1.08
C ALA A 60 -5.00 6.70 -1.88
N SER A 61 -3.80 6.71 -1.29
CA SER A 61 -2.57 7.06 -2.01
C SER A 61 -2.26 6.04 -3.11
N LEU A 62 -2.38 4.74 -2.82
CA LEU A 62 -2.17 3.67 -3.79
C LEU A 62 -3.21 3.75 -4.93
N VAL A 63 -4.50 3.83 -4.58
CA VAL A 63 -5.61 3.96 -5.54
C VAL A 63 -5.46 5.21 -6.40
N GLY A 64 -5.00 6.32 -5.82
CA GLY A 64 -4.67 7.55 -6.54
C GLY A 64 -3.42 7.46 -7.43
N GLY A 65 -2.87 6.26 -7.66
CA GLY A 65 -1.75 6.00 -8.56
C GLY A 65 -0.37 6.29 -7.98
N ARG A 66 -0.26 6.61 -6.68
CA ARG A 66 1.04 6.86 -6.05
C ARG A 66 1.73 5.53 -5.76
N GLN A 67 3.00 5.44 -6.13
CA GLN A 67 3.88 4.42 -5.60
C GLN A 67 4.30 4.81 -4.19
N LEU A 68 4.17 3.88 -3.25
CA LEU A 68 4.63 4.06 -1.87
C LEU A 68 5.93 3.29 -1.66
N VAL A 69 6.81 3.86 -0.85
CA VAL A 69 8.03 3.18 -0.38
C VAL A 69 7.87 2.98 1.11
N GLY A 70 8.15 1.78 1.59
CA GLY A 70 8.06 1.47 3.01
C GLY A 70 8.92 0.28 3.38
N THR A 71 8.82 -0.11 4.64
CA THR A 71 9.49 -1.31 5.13
C THR A 71 8.53 -2.50 5.19
N TRP A 72 9.05 -3.70 5.03
CA TRP A 72 8.32 -4.95 5.24
C TRP A 72 8.93 -5.77 6.38
N ARG A 73 8.19 -6.75 6.90
CA ARG A 73 8.62 -7.63 8.00
C ARG A 73 8.60 -9.08 7.53
N PRO A 74 9.40 -9.98 8.11
CA PRO A 74 9.36 -11.39 7.76
C PRO A 74 7.94 -11.98 7.79
N PHE A 75 7.62 -12.83 6.83
CA PHE A 75 6.35 -13.55 6.77
C PHE A 75 6.50 -14.90 6.06
N LYS A 76 5.58 -15.81 6.36
CA LYS A 76 5.51 -17.14 5.74
C LYS A 76 4.52 -17.12 4.58
N ILE A 77 4.87 -17.81 3.50
CA ILE A 77 3.99 -18.00 2.34
C ILE A 77 3.73 -19.49 2.13
N ALA A 78 2.52 -19.82 1.71
CA ALA A 78 2.06 -21.20 1.56
C ALA A 78 2.77 -21.92 0.40
N GLU A 79 3.06 -21.19 -0.68
CA GLU A 79 3.74 -21.72 -1.86
C GLU A 79 4.55 -20.60 -2.52
N VAL A 80 5.75 -20.93 -2.99
CA VAL A 80 6.56 -20.03 -3.82
C VAL A 80 6.71 -20.66 -5.19
N GLY A 81 6.27 -19.97 -6.24
CA GLY A 81 6.53 -20.40 -7.60
C GLY A 81 8.04 -20.38 -7.89
N GLY A 82 8.61 -21.56 -8.18
CA GLY A 82 10.04 -21.74 -8.48
C GLY A 82 10.64 -22.91 -7.71
N ALA A 83 11.29 -23.84 -8.41
CA ALA A 83 12.03 -24.92 -7.77
C ALA A 83 13.47 -24.47 -7.48
N GLY A 84 13.98 -24.77 -6.28
CA GLY A 84 15.40 -24.71 -5.97
C GLY A 84 15.93 -23.31 -5.64
N PHE A 85 15.30 -22.60 -4.70
CA PHE A 85 15.91 -21.41 -4.13
C PHE A 85 17.20 -21.78 -3.37
N ASP A 86 18.30 -21.14 -3.76
CA ASP A 86 19.55 -21.15 -3.00
C ASP A 86 19.35 -20.35 -1.70
N ALA A 87 19.51 -21.00 -0.56
CA ALA A 87 19.36 -20.41 0.77
C ALA A 87 20.38 -19.31 1.06
N ALA A 88 21.55 -19.33 0.40
CA ALA A 88 22.53 -18.25 0.47
C ALA A 88 22.23 -17.11 -0.53
N GLY A 89 21.34 -17.36 -1.49
CA GLY A 89 20.97 -16.43 -2.55
C GLY A 89 20.10 -15.27 -2.07
N ARG A 90 20.08 -14.21 -2.88
CA ARG A 90 19.22 -13.05 -2.68
C ARG A 90 18.29 -12.88 -3.87
N TYR A 91 17.06 -12.50 -3.57
CA TYR A 91 16.00 -12.42 -4.56
C TYR A 91 15.25 -11.11 -4.45
N GLU A 92 14.82 -10.62 -5.60
CA GLU A 92 13.75 -9.64 -5.70
C GLU A 92 12.44 -10.40 -5.83
N LEU A 93 11.43 -10.04 -5.02
CA LEU A 93 10.10 -10.66 -5.08
C LEU A 93 9.04 -9.63 -5.44
N LEU A 94 8.14 -9.99 -6.35
CA LEU A 94 6.87 -9.31 -6.54
C LEU A 94 5.78 -10.12 -5.85
N VAL A 95 5.24 -9.55 -4.78
CA VAL A 95 4.13 -10.09 -4.01
C VAL A 95 2.85 -9.37 -4.43
N VAL A 96 1.81 -10.12 -4.79
CA VAL A 96 0.49 -9.54 -5.07
C VAL A 96 -0.53 -10.09 -4.08
N GLU A 97 -1.26 -9.18 -3.42
CA GLU A 97 -2.30 -9.52 -2.46
C GLU A 97 -3.54 -8.62 -2.63
N PRO A 98 -4.75 -9.09 -2.26
CA PRO A 98 -5.96 -8.27 -2.27
C PRO A 98 -5.78 -6.97 -1.49
N LEU A 99 -6.20 -5.85 -2.08
CA LEU A 99 -6.24 -4.56 -1.40
C LEU A 99 -7.64 -4.34 -0.85
N ALA A 100 -7.76 -4.43 0.48
CA ALA A 100 -9.01 -4.15 1.17
C ALA A 100 -8.86 -2.98 2.15
N VAL A 101 -9.96 -2.26 2.37
CA VAL A 101 -10.05 -1.20 3.38
C VAL A 101 -11.28 -1.43 4.26
N SER A 102 -11.10 -1.24 5.56
CA SER A 102 -12.20 -1.25 6.52
C SER A 102 -12.71 0.18 6.72
N LEU A 103 -14.02 0.37 6.58
CA LEU A 103 -14.71 1.64 6.82
C LEU A 103 -15.85 1.37 7.81
N GLY A 104 -15.58 1.58 9.10
CA GLY A 104 -16.49 1.17 10.17
C GLY A 104 -16.64 -0.36 10.16
N SER A 105 -17.88 -0.84 10.05
CA SER A 105 -18.19 -2.28 10.00
C SER A 105 -18.09 -2.91 8.61
N ALA A 106 -17.88 -2.12 7.56
CA ALA A 106 -17.80 -2.62 6.19
C ALA A 106 -16.34 -2.86 5.78
N GLN A 107 -16.08 -3.99 5.11
CA GLN A 107 -14.82 -4.26 4.43
C GLN A 107 -15.04 -4.14 2.91
N LEU A 108 -14.29 -3.25 2.27
CA LEU A 108 -14.35 -3.05 0.83
C LEU A 108 -13.12 -3.64 0.18
N LEU A 109 -13.33 -4.55 -0.78
CA LEU A 109 -12.29 -5.06 -1.67
C LEU A 109 -12.16 -4.11 -2.86
N LEU A 110 -10.96 -3.62 -3.13
CA LEU A 110 -10.70 -2.52 -4.08
C LEU A 110 -9.84 -2.95 -5.28
N GLY A 111 -9.49 -4.23 -5.39
CA GLY A 111 -8.50 -4.74 -6.34
C GLY A 111 -7.35 -5.41 -5.59
N ALA A 112 -6.12 -5.22 -6.07
CA ALA A 112 -4.92 -5.76 -5.45
C ALA A 112 -3.85 -4.69 -5.20
N GLN A 113 -2.90 -5.02 -4.33
CA GLN A 113 -1.65 -4.31 -4.19
C GLN A 113 -0.49 -5.21 -4.59
N ALA A 114 0.45 -4.64 -5.34
CA ALA A 114 1.73 -5.22 -5.66
C ALA A 114 2.79 -4.65 -4.71
N ALA A 115 3.47 -5.52 -3.96
CA ALA A 115 4.64 -5.20 -3.15
C ALA A 115 5.89 -5.80 -3.81
N ARG A 116 6.75 -4.94 -4.35
CA ARG A 116 8.07 -5.32 -4.87
C ARG A 116 9.09 -5.23 -3.74
N LEU A 117 9.53 -6.38 -3.24
CA LEU A 117 10.54 -6.54 -2.20
C LEU A 117 11.92 -6.59 -2.86
N LEU A 118 12.79 -5.63 -2.54
CA LEU A 118 14.04 -5.43 -3.27
C LEU A 118 15.17 -6.38 -2.84
N SER A 119 15.07 -6.98 -1.67
CA SER A 119 16.08 -7.90 -1.15
C SER A 119 15.45 -8.89 -0.19
N VAL A 120 15.35 -10.14 -0.63
CA VAL A 120 14.69 -11.23 0.12
C VAL A 120 15.61 -12.43 0.17
N ARG A 121 15.71 -13.03 1.37
CA ARG A 121 16.18 -14.40 1.55
C ARG A 121 14.98 -15.32 1.71
N ILE A 122 15.08 -16.49 1.09
CA ILE A 122 13.99 -17.46 0.99
C ILE A 122 14.49 -18.76 1.61
N GLU A 123 13.88 -19.16 2.72
CA GLU A 123 14.06 -20.48 3.31
C GLU A 123 12.83 -21.33 2.94
N GLN A 124 13.02 -22.28 2.03
CA GLN A 124 11.96 -23.18 1.57
C GLN A 124 11.92 -24.43 2.47
N PHE A 125 10.72 -24.81 2.88
CA PHE A 125 10.46 -25.99 3.70
C PHE A 125 10.03 -27.19 2.83
N GLU A 126 10.11 -28.39 3.40
CA GLU A 126 9.76 -29.64 2.70
C GLU A 126 8.29 -29.70 2.27
N ASP A 127 7.39 -28.99 2.96
CA ASP A 127 5.97 -28.88 2.64
C ASP A 127 5.68 -27.92 1.46
N GLY A 128 6.72 -27.33 0.85
CA GLY A 128 6.61 -26.37 -0.25
C GLY A 128 6.39 -24.92 0.19
N SER A 129 6.13 -24.69 1.48
CA SER A 129 6.02 -23.34 2.03
C SER A 129 7.39 -22.68 2.17
N ALA A 130 7.42 -21.36 2.35
CA ALA A 130 8.68 -20.65 2.57
C ALA A 130 8.57 -19.53 3.59
N GLN A 131 9.66 -19.34 4.34
CA GLN A 131 9.87 -18.17 5.18
C GLN A 131 10.64 -17.11 4.38
N LEU A 132 10.04 -15.92 4.27
CA LEU A 132 10.68 -14.76 3.66
C LEU A 132 11.27 -13.87 4.75
N THR A 133 12.53 -13.49 4.58
CA THR A 133 13.23 -12.56 5.49
C THR A 133 13.97 -11.47 4.70
N PRO A 134 14.09 -10.25 5.26
CA PRO A 134 14.90 -9.20 4.64
C PRO A 134 16.34 -9.68 4.38
N GLY A 135 16.84 -9.39 3.19
CA GLY A 135 18.25 -9.60 2.82
C GLY A 135 19.11 -8.45 3.34
N GLU A 136 19.55 -7.57 2.43
CA GLU A 136 20.33 -6.38 2.77
C GLU A 136 19.50 -5.26 3.38
N ASN A 137 18.26 -5.14 2.93
CA ASN A 137 17.35 -4.11 3.39
C ASN A 137 15.92 -4.66 3.43
N ALA A 138 15.09 -4.02 4.23
CA ALA A 138 13.68 -4.35 4.35
C ALA A 138 12.81 -3.41 3.51
N ILE A 139 13.30 -2.90 2.37
CA ILE A 139 12.56 -1.91 1.56
C ILE A 139 11.61 -2.62 0.59
N ALA A 140 10.40 -2.08 0.49
CA ALA A 140 9.37 -2.50 -0.44
C ALA A 140 8.78 -1.31 -1.19
N HIS A 141 8.51 -1.49 -2.48
CA HIS A 141 7.72 -0.57 -3.28
C HIS A 141 6.31 -1.12 -3.44
N PHE A 142 5.31 -0.32 -3.10
CA PHE A 142 3.90 -0.69 -3.16
C PHE A 142 3.20 0.07 -4.29
N LYS A 143 2.38 -0.65 -5.04
CA LYS A 143 1.57 -0.09 -6.13
C LYS A 143 0.19 -0.73 -6.16
N TYR A 144 -0.82 0.04 -6.54
CA TYR A 144 -2.17 -0.46 -6.80
C TYR A 144 -2.27 -1.20 -8.14
N LEU A 145 -3.04 -2.29 -8.13
CA LEU A 145 -3.48 -3.03 -9.31
C LEU A 145 -5.03 -3.04 -9.32
N PRO A 146 -5.68 -2.52 -10.38
CA PRO A 146 -7.15 -2.45 -10.44
C PRO A 146 -7.84 -3.81 -10.41
N GLU A 147 -7.19 -4.81 -11.00
CA GLU A 147 -7.67 -6.18 -11.05
C GLU A 147 -6.84 -7.06 -10.13
N ILE A 148 -7.51 -8.07 -9.56
CA ILE A 148 -6.88 -9.14 -8.81
C ILE A 148 -6.44 -10.18 -9.86
N PRO A 149 -5.14 -10.39 -10.09
CA PRO A 149 -4.70 -11.35 -11.10
C PRO A 149 -5.24 -12.75 -10.84
N ASP A 150 -5.57 -13.49 -11.90
CA ASP A 150 -6.02 -14.88 -11.80
C ASP A 150 -5.00 -15.71 -11.01
N GLY A 151 -5.48 -16.46 -10.01
CA GLY A 151 -4.64 -17.19 -9.06
C GLY A 151 -4.35 -16.47 -7.74
N SER A 152 -4.61 -15.16 -7.65
CA SER A 152 -4.58 -14.42 -6.37
C SER A 152 -5.96 -14.28 -5.69
N ALA A 153 -7.01 -14.83 -6.31
CA ALA A 153 -8.42 -14.78 -5.84
C ALA A 153 -8.69 -15.53 -4.51
N GLY A 154 -7.64 -16.04 -3.85
CA GLY A 154 -7.69 -16.57 -2.49
C GLY A 154 -6.30 -16.72 -1.85
N GLY A 155 -5.27 -16.08 -2.42
CA GLY A 155 -3.88 -16.32 -2.05
C GLY A 155 -2.91 -15.26 -2.57
N GLN A 156 -1.66 -15.38 -2.13
CA GLN A 156 -0.56 -14.49 -2.47
C GLN A 156 0.15 -15.00 -3.72
N MET A 157 0.27 -14.18 -4.76
CA MET A 157 1.11 -14.52 -5.92
C MET A 157 2.52 -13.97 -5.72
N VAL A 158 3.51 -14.81 -5.97
CA VAL A 158 4.93 -14.48 -5.78
C VAL A 158 5.70 -14.77 -7.06
N TYR A 159 6.20 -13.72 -7.70
CA TYR A 159 7.20 -13.85 -8.76
C TYR A 159 8.58 -13.54 -8.19
N SER A 160 9.60 -14.30 -8.60
CA SER A 160 10.96 -14.14 -8.10
C SER A 160 11.95 -13.88 -9.23
N ARG A 161 12.98 -13.08 -8.92
CA ARG A 161 14.18 -12.91 -9.75
C ARG A 161 15.41 -12.95 -8.85
N ARG A 162 16.40 -13.77 -9.18
CA ARG A 162 17.70 -13.79 -8.48
C ARG A 162 18.42 -12.46 -8.70
N ILE A 163 19.01 -11.93 -7.63
CA ILE A 163 19.93 -10.81 -7.69
C ILE A 163 21.32 -11.43 -7.70
N ASP A 164 21.98 -11.35 -8.85
CA ASP A 164 23.38 -11.72 -8.93
C ASP A 164 24.20 -10.57 -8.33
N ASP A 165 25.16 -10.90 -7.47
CA ASP A 165 26.11 -9.92 -7.00
C ASP A 165 26.91 -9.44 -8.21
N GLU A 166 26.87 -8.14 -8.52
CA GLU A 166 27.83 -7.57 -9.47
C GLU A 166 29.22 -7.97 -8.99
N GLN A 167 29.94 -8.75 -9.81
CA GLN A 167 31.37 -8.87 -9.63
C GLN A 167 31.92 -7.46 -9.75
N VAL A 168 32.37 -6.92 -8.62
CA VAL A 168 33.24 -5.76 -8.61
C VAL A 168 34.47 -6.20 -9.37
N ASP A 169 34.50 -5.88 -10.66
CA ASP A 169 35.66 -6.03 -11.51
C ASP A 169 36.74 -5.15 -10.88
N ASP A 170 37.61 -5.78 -10.11
CA ASP A 170 38.82 -5.18 -9.55
C ASP A 170 39.80 -4.98 -10.72
N GLN A 171 39.49 -4.05 -11.62
CA GLN A 171 40.46 -3.50 -12.54
C GLN A 171 41.33 -2.49 -11.79
N THR A 172 42.15 -2.99 -10.88
CA THR A 172 43.38 -2.32 -10.50
C THR A 172 44.33 -2.38 -11.71
N THR A 173 44.23 -1.37 -12.58
CA THR A 173 45.27 -1.05 -13.56
C THR A 173 46.27 -0.12 -12.89
N ALA A 174 47.43 -0.65 -12.46
CA ALA A 174 48.68 0.10 -12.37
C ALA A 174 49.86 -0.85 -12.08
N GLY A 175 50.73 -1.02 -13.06
CA GLY A 175 52.01 -1.72 -12.97
C GLY A 175 52.68 -1.80 -14.32
#